data_AF-A0A366LQH3-F1
#
_entry.id   AF-A0A366LQH3-F1
#
_cell.length_a   1.000
_cell.length_b   1.000
_cell.length_c   1.000
_cell.angle_alpha   90.00
_cell.angle_beta   90.00
_cell.angle_gamma   90.00
#
_symmetry.space_group_name_H-M   'P 1'
#
loop_
_entity.id
_entity.type
_entity.pdbx_description
1 polymer ?
#
loop_
_entity_poly.entity_id
_entity_poly.type
_entity_poly.pdbx_seq_one_letter_code
_entity_poly.pdbx_strand_id
1 'polypeptide(L)'
;MLTATRIRSAIRVTGWFLALRKPGSDRGHSHRGFPVCGGGGGTPPRHHKETTVLFDIEWDFDSVVAILSLAIPLGAFVWEFAVVRRKRLGYRVQMDTLATDTFHAPSADVLSRIHDNGRELVEPSFVLVRIENAGWMEIVESDYLTPEADTTGIRVTFRERRVVGMAVTEVGQPELRDFFIARDKDHKPVEADGFGIGEEDGSGVILLPKVKLNPQKHYKVLAVLERASGKPGDKFPDPEFRAAVSGRQNRLFRWLRWASRLKLAPTESHTFASKPALFLIALLTAAAVAQSSITLFFRPEPPPLDCVGGTLYLHGSTAFGPAVRRAAETYVSLCQGKGARIPINDGTFLGSTPGLDALETAGKKANIRGTIGLGDHIAFTDGKPAPGTHSRVLSHPVAYSAYALVVNEEADVSDLTLDQIRGIYSQKFTKWSDVGGAPIPIKLVGRNPGSGTRTALEQRLLNGSPRTPQPQTNDCAQLPNSKNVYCEADNTQTLLQKVAEIKGALGYSEASSADGAPAGVVRLRIDQQPATLSGIEQGGYPYWQTELAYTYGELPADSIGAAFLQYLTDQGGKNILRTFGNRPCSDTQHPLLCVPPDTFPG
;
A
#
# COMPACT_ATOMS: atom_id res chain seq x y z
N MET A 1 -6.41 23.58 -43.84
CA MET A 1 -7.04 22.30 -43.46
C MET A 1 -6.94 22.14 -41.95
N LEU A 2 -8.07 22.35 -41.25
CA LEU A 2 -8.46 21.92 -39.88
C LEU A 2 -7.40 21.96 -38.76
N THR A 3 -7.23 23.07 -38.02
CA THR A 3 -7.74 23.36 -36.64
C THR A 3 -7.71 22.19 -35.65
N ALA A 4 -6.79 22.15 -34.67
CA ALA A 4 -6.87 22.80 -33.35
C ALA A 4 -8.10 22.41 -32.52
N THR A 5 -7.93 21.79 -31.33
CA THR A 5 -8.69 22.04 -30.07
C THR A 5 -8.27 21.11 -28.89
N ARG A 6 -7.90 21.75 -27.76
CA ARG A 6 -7.91 21.33 -26.33
C ARG A 6 -6.99 20.20 -25.83
N ILE A 7 -6.12 20.55 -24.88
CA ILE A 7 -6.31 20.26 -23.43
C ILE A 7 -5.72 21.45 -22.64
N ARG A 8 -6.55 22.07 -21.80
CA ARG A 8 -6.19 23.12 -20.84
C ARG A 8 -5.80 22.47 -19.50
N SER A 9 -4.77 23.06 -18.88
CA SER A 9 -4.63 23.35 -17.44
C SER A 9 -4.73 22.21 -16.41
N ALA A 10 -3.58 21.84 -15.85
CA ALA A 10 -3.43 21.52 -14.42
C ALA A 10 -1.96 21.65 -13.97
N ILE A 11 -1.48 22.89 -13.83
CA ILE A 11 -0.33 23.22 -12.98
C ILE A 11 -0.90 24.11 -11.88
N ARG A 12 -1.07 23.57 -10.67
CA ARG A 12 -1.05 24.37 -9.44
C ARG A 12 -0.47 23.55 -8.29
N VAL A 13 0.68 24.04 -7.88
CA VAL A 13 1.58 23.58 -6.84
C VAL A 13 0.96 23.84 -5.46
N THR A 14 1.00 22.79 -4.65
CA THR A 14 1.27 22.72 -3.20
C THR A 14 1.30 24.03 -2.40
N GLY A 15 0.49 24.09 -1.34
CA GLY A 15 0.62 25.08 -0.27
C GLY A 15 -0.29 24.75 0.91
N TRP A 16 0.22 24.01 1.90
CA TRP A 16 -0.38 23.94 3.23
C TRP A 16 0.66 24.31 4.29
N PHE A 17 0.31 25.36 5.04
CA PHE A 17 1.11 26.07 6.02
C PHE A 17 1.03 25.38 7.39
N LEU A 18 2.17 25.34 8.09
CA LEU A 18 2.27 25.14 9.54
C LEU A 18 1.50 26.24 10.28
N ALA A 19 0.64 25.87 11.23
CA ALA A 19 0.10 26.77 12.25
C ALA A 19 0.44 26.23 13.65
N LEU A 20 1.56 26.70 14.21
CA LEU A 20 1.92 26.55 15.61
C LEU A 20 1.16 27.60 16.43
N ARG A 21 0.27 27.15 17.33
CA ARG A 21 -0.45 28.02 18.27
C ARG A 21 0.25 27.98 19.64
N LYS A 22 0.85 29.11 20.04
CA LYS A 22 1.30 29.39 21.41
C LYS A 22 0.09 29.55 22.35
N PRO A 23 0.16 29.15 23.63
CA PRO A 23 -0.68 29.70 24.67
C PRO A 23 0.04 30.84 25.42
N GLY A 24 -0.65 31.97 25.51
CA GLY A 24 -0.26 33.12 26.32
C GLY A 24 -0.70 32.96 27.78
N SER A 25 0.10 33.59 28.63
CA SER A 25 -0.14 33.89 30.04
C SER A 25 -1.38 34.77 30.21
N ASP A 26 -2.24 34.47 31.19
CA ASP A 26 -2.76 35.53 32.05
C ASP A 26 -3.20 35.07 33.45
N ARG A 27 -3.01 35.97 34.41
CA ARG A 27 -3.20 35.82 35.87
C ARG A 27 -4.65 36.08 36.26
N GLY A 28 -5.09 35.54 37.40
CA GLY A 28 -6.26 36.06 38.12
C GLY A 28 -6.67 35.23 39.34
N HIS A 29 -6.52 35.81 40.53
CA HIS A 29 -6.82 35.28 41.86
C HIS A 29 -8.28 34.89 42.12
N SER A 30 -8.52 33.93 43.04
CA SER A 30 -9.36 34.13 44.24
C SER A 30 -9.33 32.92 45.19
N HIS A 31 -9.44 33.25 46.49
CA HIS A 31 -9.32 32.44 47.71
C HIS A 31 -10.50 31.50 48.05
N ARG A 32 -10.23 30.68 49.10
CA ARG A 32 -11.12 29.96 50.05
C ARG A 32 -11.46 28.52 49.62
N GLY A 33 -11.35 27.49 50.44
CA GLY A 33 -10.98 27.35 51.86
C GLY A 33 -10.87 25.85 52.21
N PHE A 34 -10.10 25.56 53.26
CA PHE A 34 -9.99 24.27 53.95
C PHE A 34 -11.35 23.81 54.54
N PRO A 35 -11.59 22.50 54.80
CA PRO A 35 -11.01 21.87 55.99
C PRO A 35 -10.38 20.48 55.81
N VAL A 36 -9.43 20.27 56.73
CA VAL A 36 -8.70 19.07 57.13
C VAL A 36 -9.65 18.02 57.74
N CYS A 37 -9.35 16.72 57.53
CA CYS A 37 -9.33 15.70 58.59
C CYS A 37 -8.88 14.32 58.06
N GLY A 38 -8.02 13.64 58.83
CA GLY A 38 -7.89 12.18 58.80
C GLY A 38 -6.49 11.64 58.52
N GLY A 39 -5.63 11.61 59.55
CA GLY A 39 -4.37 10.86 59.52
C GLY A 39 -4.59 9.35 59.75
N GLY A 40 -3.68 8.54 59.20
CA GLY A 40 -3.65 7.09 59.44
C GLY A 40 -2.43 6.41 58.80
N GLY A 41 -1.38 6.20 59.62
CA GLY A 41 -0.52 5.02 59.66
C GLY A 41 0.11 4.42 58.39
N GLY A 42 1.42 4.66 58.23
CA GLY A 42 2.44 3.60 58.15
C GLY A 42 2.43 2.58 57.00
N THR A 43 3.34 2.77 56.04
CA THR A 43 4.44 1.86 55.59
C THR A 43 4.79 2.15 54.12
N PRO A 44 6.08 2.26 53.74
CA PRO A 44 6.44 2.53 52.36
C PRO A 44 6.47 1.22 51.55
N PRO A 45 5.85 1.14 50.35
CA PRO A 45 6.10 0.02 49.46
C PRO A 45 7.44 0.23 48.75
N ARG A 46 8.17 -0.88 48.66
CA ARG A 46 9.46 -1.06 47.99
C ARG A 46 9.49 -0.42 46.60
N HIS A 47 10.63 0.19 46.28
CA HIS A 47 11.03 0.52 44.91
C HIS A 47 10.91 -0.71 44.00
N HIS A 48 9.83 -0.77 43.21
CA HIS A 48 9.84 -1.53 41.97
C HIS A 48 10.67 -0.74 40.96
N LYS A 49 11.74 -1.36 40.46
CA LYS A 49 12.49 -0.87 39.31
C LYS A 49 11.50 -0.69 38.15
N GLU A 50 11.31 0.55 37.72
CA GLU A 50 10.81 0.84 36.38
C GLU A 50 11.76 0.15 35.40
N THR A 51 11.29 -0.96 34.83
CA THR A 51 11.96 -1.58 33.71
C THR A 51 11.55 -0.75 32.52
N THR A 52 12.48 0.09 32.06
CA THR A 52 12.39 0.86 30.82
C THR A 52 11.82 -0.06 29.74
N VAL A 53 10.59 0.21 29.29
CA VAL A 53 10.04 -0.39 28.08
C VAL A 53 10.83 0.21 26.92
N LEU A 54 11.96 -0.41 26.62
CA LEU A 54 12.64 -0.24 25.35
C LEU A 54 11.67 -0.75 24.29
N PHE A 55 11.31 0.14 23.36
CA PHE A 55 10.52 -0.19 22.18
C PHE A 55 11.14 -1.39 21.47
N ASP A 56 10.57 -2.58 21.67
CA ASP A 56 10.79 -3.73 20.79
C ASP A 56 10.05 -3.42 19.48
N ILE A 57 10.73 -2.69 18.60
CA ILE A 57 10.29 -2.53 17.22
C ILE A 57 10.63 -3.86 16.53
N GLU A 58 9.64 -4.73 16.42
CA GLU A 58 9.70 -5.91 15.57
C GLU A 58 9.73 -5.43 14.12
N TRP A 59 10.93 -5.32 13.56
CA TRP A 59 11.12 -4.89 12.17
C TRP A 59 10.66 -6.00 11.24
N ASP A 60 9.51 -5.81 10.60
CA ASP A 60 9.09 -6.67 9.51
C ASP A 60 10.12 -6.64 8.38
N PHE A 61 10.29 -7.78 7.70
CA PHE A 61 11.26 -7.98 6.63
C PHE A 61 11.10 -6.91 5.54
N ASP A 62 9.86 -6.54 5.22
CA ASP A 62 9.52 -5.52 4.24
C ASP A 62 10.03 -4.13 4.65
N SER A 63 9.99 -3.80 5.95
CA SER A 63 10.50 -2.54 6.48
C SER A 63 12.03 -2.48 6.40
N VAL A 64 12.71 -3.59 6.69
CA VAL A 64 14.18 -3.69 6.58
C VAL A 64 14.62 -3.53 5.13
N VAL A 65 13.95 -4.22 4.20
CA VAL A 65 14.25 -4.12 2.76
C VAL A 65 14.02 -2.70 2.25
N ALA A 66 12.91 -2.06 2.63
CA ALA A 66 12.62 -0.68 2.24
C ALA A 66 13.70 0.30 2.74
N ILE A 67 14.12 0.18 4.00
CA ILE A 67 15.17 1.04 4.58
C ILE A 67 16.50 0.82 3.86
N LEU A 68 16.90 -0.43 3.63
CA LEU A 68 18.15 -0.75 2.93
C LEU A 68 18.13 -0.23 1.48
N SER A 69 16.99 -0.29 0.80
CA SER A 69 16.83 0.22 -0.56
C SER A 69 17.02 1.74 -0.67
N LEU A 70 16.76 2.49 0.40
CA LEU A 70 16.98 3.94 0.46
C LEU A 70 18.38 4.31 0.98
N ALA A 71 18.87 3.57 1.98
CA ALA A 71 20.13 3.87 2.65
C ALA A 71 21.35 3.60 1.77
N ILE A 72 21.33 2.51 0.99
CA ILE A 72 22.48 2.12 0.14
C ILE A 72 22.74 3.16 -0.97
N PRO A 73 21.73 3.61 -1.76
CA PRO A 73 21.94 4.62 -2.80
C PRO A 73 22.35 5.98 -2.22
N LEU A 74 21.73 6.38 -1.10
CA LEU A 74 22.06 7.63 -0.42
C LEU A 74 23.51 7.59 0.08
N GLY A 75 23.94 6.46 0.67
CA GLY A 75 25.32 6.25 1.11
C GLY A 75 26.31 6.30 -0.06
N ALA A 76 25.99 5.65 -1.18
CA ALA A 76 26.83 5.67 -2.38
C ALA A 76 26.93 7.09 -2.99
N PHE A 77 25.82 7.83 -3.04
CA PHE A 77 25.78 9.21 -3.52
C PHE A 77 26.64 10.13 -2.65
N VAL A 78 26.45 10.05 -1.33
CA VAL A 78 27.25 10.83 -0.36
C VAL A 78 28.72 10.45 -0.47
N TRP A 79 29.05 9.18 -0.67
CA TRP A 79 30.44 8.73 -0.85
C TRP A 79 31.08 9.33 -2.12
N GLU A 80 30.42 9.25 -3.28
CA GLU A 80 30.97 9.79 -4.53
C GLU A 80 31.14 11.32 -4.45
N PHE A 81 30.13 12.03 -3.96
CA PHE A 81 30.15 13.49 -3.93
C PHE A 81 31.02 14.03 -2.79
N ALA A 82 30.80 13.51 -1.59
CA ALA A 82 31.42 14.03 -0.38
C ALA A 82 32.77 13.39 -0.08
N VAL A 83 33.29 12.39 -0.79
CA VAL A 83 34.65 11.85 -0.57
C VAL A 83 35.48 11.88 -1.86
N VAL A 84 34.93 11.38 -2.97
CA VAL A 84 35.70 11.21 -4.23
C VAL A 84 35.86 12.52 -5.01
N ARG A 85 34.83 13.39 -5.08
CA ARG A 85 34.88 14.66 -5.86
C ARG A 85 35.42 15.90 -5.11
N ARG A 86 36.08 15.70 -3.96
CA ARG A 86 36.50 16.78 -3.05
C ARG A 86 37.46 17.80 -3.66
N LYS A 87 38.65 17.37 -4.07
CA LYS A 87 39.67 18.20 -4.75
C LYS A 87 40.03 17.51 -6.05
N ARG A 88 39.76 18.15 -7.18
CA ARG A 88 39.99 17.54 -8.50
C ARG A 88 40.48 18.60 -9.48
N LEU A 89 41.70 18.41 -9.97
CA LEU A 89 42.25 19.19 -11.07
C LEU A 89 41.77 18.60 -12.39
N GLY A 90 41.10 19.40 -13.20
CA GLY A 90 40.67 19.07 -14.56
C GLY A 90 41.52 19.81 -15.57
N TYR A 91 41.71 19.21 -16.75
CA TYR A 91 42.31 19.88 -17.90
C TYR A 91 41.49 19.60 -19.15
N ARG A 92 41.57 20.50 -20.12
CA ARG A 92 40.96 20.34 -21.43
C ARG A 92 41.80 21.02 -22.50
N VAL A 93 42.18 20.26 -23.52
CA VAL A 93 42.77 20.82 -24.76
C VAL A 93 41.61 21.42 -25.57
N GLN A 94 41.55 22.75 -25.64
CA GLN A 94 40.49 23.48 -26.35
C GLN A 94 40.83 23.68 -27.82
N MET A 95 42.13 23.70 -28.13
CA MET A 95 42.67 23.85 -29.49
C MET A 95 43.97 23.06 -29.53
N ASP A 96 44.17 22.24 -30.55
CA ASP A 96 45.46 21.67 -30.96
C ASP A 96 45.41 21.61 -32.48
N THR A 97 45.85 22.70 -33.11
CA THR A 97 45.74 22.88 -34.55
C THR A 97 47.09 23.26 -35.12
N LEU A 98 47.47 22.60 -36.22
CA LEU A 98 48.53 23.09 -37.07
C LEU A 98 48.18 24.49 -37.55
N ALA A 99 49.17 25.37 -37.63
CA ALA A 99 49.00 26.65 -38.26
C ALA A 99 48.36 26.43 -39.63
N THR A 100 48.91 25.52 -40.45
CA THR A 100 48.48 25.16 -41.83
C THR A 100 47.02 24.72 -41.96
N ASP A 101 46.35 24.26 -40.90
CA ASP A 101 44.96 23.78 -40.96
C ASP A 101 43.92 24.88 -40.65
N THR A 102 44.34 26.01 -40.09
CA THR A 102 43.44 27.18 -39.89
C THR A 102 43.26 28.03 -41.17
N PHE A 103 43.73 27.53 -42.31
CA PHE A 103 43.93 28.25 -43.59
C PHE A 103 42.69 28.33 -44.48
N HIS A 104 41.61 28.95 -43.98
CA HIS A 104 40.52 29.45 -44.85
C HIS A 104 40.21 30.95 -44.66
N ALA A 105 41.09 31.72 -43.99
CA ALA A 105 40.92 33.17 -43.82
C ALA A 105 42.03 34.00 -44.53
N PRO A 106 41.74 35.22 -45.03
CA PRO A 106 42.63 35.98 -45.95
C PRO A 106 43.94 36.52 -45.35
N SER A 107 44.23 36.23 -44.07
CA SER A 107 45.37 36.80 -43.32
C SER A 107 46.51 35.79 -43.09
N ALA A 108 46.55 34.70 -43.86
CA ALA A 108 47.42 33.54 -43.63
C ALA A 108 48.93 33.78 -43.80
N ASP A 109 49.35 34.82 -44.54
CA ASP A 109 50.77 35.09 -44.86
C ASP A 109 51.56 35.71 -43.69
N VAL A 110 50.87 36.11 -42.61
CA VAL A 110 51.49 36.71 -41.42
C VAL A 110 51.91 35.66 -40.39
N LEU A 111 51.22 34.51 -40.34
CA LEU A 111 51.46 33.45 -39.34
C LEU A 111 52.46 32.37 -39.80
N SER A 112 52.68 32.21 -41.11
CA SER A 112 53.79 31.40 -41.64
C SER A 112 55.16 32.04 -41.38
N ARG A 113 55.21 33.35 -41.11
CA ARG A 113 56.42 34.12 -40.86
C ARG A 113 56.68 34.36 -39.37
N ILE A 114 56.22 33.47 -38.49
CA ILE A 114 56.61 33.52 -37.09
C ILE A 114 58.08 33.10 -37.03
N HIS A 115 58.93 34.06 -36.72
CA HIS A 115 60.37 33.85 -36.54
C HIS A 115 60.67 33.76 -35.04
N ASP A 116 61.42 32.73 -34.65
CA ASP A 116 62.06 32.65 -33.34
C ASP A 116 63.55 32.99 -33.54
N ASN A 117 64.02 34.10 -32.97
CA ASN A 117 65.40 34.58 -33.11
C ASN A 117 65.93 34.63 -34.56
N GLY A 118 65.06 34.94 -35.53
CA GLY A 118 65.40 35.01 -36.95
C GLY A 118 65.30 33.70 -37.74
N ARG A 119 64.87 32.59 -37.11
CA ARG A 119 64.60 31.30 -37.78
C ARG A 119 63.10 31.07 -37.96
N GLU A 120 62.70 30.63 -39.15
CA GLU A 120 61.34 30.18 -39.46
C GLU A 120 61.03 28.86 -38.72
N LEU A 121 59.85 28.79 -38.11
CA LEU A 121 59.41 27.61 -37.36
C LEU A 121 58.98 26.48 -38.32
N VAL A 122 59.34 25.24 -37.99
CA VAL A 122 58.98 24.06 -38.80
C VAL A 122 57.59 23.55 -38.38
N GLU A 123 56.60 23.65 -39.27
CA GLU A 123 55.19 23.27 -39.02
C GLU A 123 54.66 23.79 -37.67
N PRO A 124 54.52 25.12 -37.48
CA PRO A 124 54.06 25.66 -36.22
C PRO A 124 52.66 25.14 -35.88
N SER A 125 52.42 24.81 -34.61
CA SER A 125 51.11 24.41 -34.08
C SER A 125 50.77 25.22 -32.83
N PHE A 126 49.47 25.43 -32.63
CA PHE A 126 48.95 26.20 -31.50
C PHE A 126 48.11 25.29 -30.62
N VAL A 127 48.47 25.22 -29.34
CA VAL A 127 47.70 24.46 -28.34
C VAL A 127 47.16 25.39 -27.27
N LEU A 128 45.84 25.41 -27.10
CA LEU A 128 45.17 26.12 -26.00
C LEU A 128 44.71 25.11 -24.95
N VAL A 129 45.38 25.11 -23.81
CA VAL A 129 45.03 24.26 -22.66
C VAL A 129 44.25 25.07 -21.63
N ARG A 130 43.10 24.55 -21.20
CA ARG A 130 42.36 25.05 -20.04
C ARG A 130 42.63 24.15 -18.85
N ILE A 131 43.13 24.70 -17.75
CA ILE A 131 43.25 24.03 -16.44
C ILE A 131 42.17 24.56 -15.52
N GLU A 132 41.44 23.69 -14.82
CA GLU A 132 40.33 24.07 -13.95
C GLU A 132 40.23 23.24 -12.67
N ASN A 133 39.61 23.80 -11.63
CA ASN A 133 39.23 23.02 -10.45
C ASN A 133 37.83 22.44 -10.66
N ALA A 134 37.79 21.15 -11.01
CA ALA A 134 36.58 20.36 -11.19
C ALA A 134 36.03 19.77 -9.87
N GLY A 135 36.70 20.05 -8.74
CA GLY A 135 36.24 19.70 -7.40
C GLY A 135 35.41 20.82 -6.75
N TRP A 136 34.83 20.52 -5.59
CA TRP A 136 34.02 21.48 -4.82
C TRP A 136 34.78 22.14 -3.66
N MET A 137 36.03 21.74 -3.40
CA MET A 137 36.96 22.42 -2.48
C MET A 137 38.09 23.12 -3.23
N GLU A 138 38.64 24.17 -2.63
CA GLU A 138 39.82 24.88 -3.11
C GLU A 138 41.05 23.95 -3.17
N ILE A 139 41.85 24.14 -4.23
CA ILE A 139 43.18 23.54 -4.39
C ILE A 139 44.22 24.58 -3.99
N VAL A 140 45.13 24.24 -3.07
CA VAL A 140 46.23 25.09 -2.62
C VAL A 140 47.58 24.47 -2.99
N GLU A 141 48.67 25.24 -2.90
CA GLU A 141 50.02 24.81 -3.27
C GLU A 141 50.48 23.51 -2.58
N SER A 142 50.13 23.31 -1.31
CA SER A 142 50.47 22.09 -0.56
C SER A 142 49.70 20.86 -1.02
N ASP A 143 48.66 21.03 -1.84
CA ASP A 143 47.92 19.89 -2.36
C ASP A 143 48.65 19.23 -3.54
N TYR A 144 49.54 19.92 -4.26
CA TYR A 144 50.26 19.32 -5.38
C TYR A 144 51.29 18.27 -4.90
N LEU A 145 51.19 17.05 -5.40
CA LEU A 145 52.02 15.89 -5.05
C LEU A 145 53.36 15.90 -5.80
N THR A 146 54.11 16.98 -5.60
CA THR A 146 55.47 17.20 -6.14
C THR A 146 56.40 17.52 -4.97
N PRO A 147 57.71 17.22 -5.04
CA PRO A 147 58.66 17.58 -3.99
C PRO A 147 58.53 19.05 -3.57
N GLU A 148 58.80 19.37 -2.30
CA GLU A 148 58.68 20.77 -1.81
C GLU A 148 59.61 21.74 -2.55
N ALA A 149 60.77 21.25 -3.00
CA ALA A 149 61.73 22.02 -3.79
C ALA A 149 61.30 22.21 -5.26
N ASP A 150 60.33 21.45 -5.78
CA ASP A 150 59.80 21.64 -7.14
C ASP A 150 58.64 22.62 -7.08
N THR A 151 58.80 23.81 -7.64
CA THR A 151 57.76 24.84 -7.73
C THR A 151 56.74 24.56 -8.84
N THR A 152 57.01 23.57 -9.70
CA THR A 152 56.11 23.14 -10.77
C THR A 152 55.00 22.26 -10.22
N GLY A 153 53.74 22.62 -10.48
CA GLY A 153 52.57 21.82 -10.10
C GLY A 153 52.06 20.89 -11.20
N ILE A 154 52.19 21.32 -12.46
CA ILE A 154 51.68 20.59 -13.63
C ILE A 154 52.76 20.63 -14.72
N ARG A 155 53.08 19.48 -15.30
CA ARG A 155 53.93 19.36 -16.48
C ARG A 155 53.07 18.89 -17.65
N VAL A 156 53.16 19.57 -18.78
CA VAL A 156 52.45 19.20 -20.02
C VAL A 156 53.49 18.87 -21.08
N THR A 157 53.58 17.60 -21.46
CA THR A 157 54.57 17.10 -22.42
C THR A 157 53.94 16.99 -23.81
N PHE A 158 54.60 17.59 -24.79
CA PHE A 158 54.21 17.54 -26.20
C PHE A 158 55.21 16.67 -26.95
N ARG A 159 54.86 15.40 -27.17
CA ARG A 159 55.72 14.48 -27.92
C ARG A 159 55.89 14.96 -29.36
N GLU A 160 57.10 14.79 -29.90
CA GLU A 160 57.48 15.17 -31.27
C GLU A 160 57.43 16.69 -31.57
N ARG A 161 57.19 17.51 -30.54
CA ARG A 161 57.04 18.96 -30.67
C ARG A 161 57.97 19.69 -29.69
N ARG A 162 58.63 20.76 -30.12
CA ARG A 162 59.36 21.68 -29.25
C ARG A 162 58.46 22.86 -28.90
N VAL A 163 58.44 23.28 -27.64
CA VAL A 163 57.72 24.49 -27.23
C VAL A 163 58.59 25.69 -27.57
N VAL A 164 58.07 26.59 -28.41
CA VAL A 164 58.75 27.82 -28.82
C VAL A 164 58.41 28.97 -27.88
N GLY A 165 57.15 29.02 -27.44
CA GLY A 165 56.69 30.04 -26.51
C GLY A 165 55.35 29.67 -25.91
N MET A 166 55.01 30.33 -24.81
CA MET A 166 53.73 30.13 -24.14
C MET A 166 53.25 31.44 -23.48
N ALA A 167 51.94 31.56 -23.31
CA ALA A 167 51.34 32.69 -22.60
C ALA A 167 50.06 32.27 -21.88
N VAL A 168 49.82 32.83 -20.68
CA VAL A 168 48.53 32.73 -20.01
C VAL A 168 47.57 33.71 -20.67
N THR A 169 46.55 33.21 -21.36
CA THR A 169 45.62 34.03 -22.14
C THR A 169 44.38 34.44 -21.36
N GLU A 170 43.98 33.65 -20.35
CA GLU A 170 42.79 33.91 -19.56
C GLU A 170 42.98 33.37 -18.13
N VAL A 171 42.50 34.12 -17.14
CA VAL A 171 42.41 33.68 -15.75
C VAL A 171 40.96 33.88 -15.26
N GLY A 172 40.40 32.86 -14.62
CA GLY A 172 39.03 32.86 -14.10
C GLY A 172 38.88 33.58 -12.74
N GLN A 173 40.00 34.00 -12.16
CA GLN A 173 40.08 34.90 -11.00
C GLN A 173 41.33 35.81 -11.14
N PRO A 174 41.25 37.12 -10.84
CA PRO A 174 42.35 38.07 -11.03
C PRO A 174 43.64 37.69 -10.29
N GLU A 175 43.52 37.12 -9.09
CA GLU A 175 44.62 36.77 -8.19
C GLU A 175 45.48 35.63 -8.74
N LEU A 176 45.01 34.88 -9.74
CA LEU A 176 45.83 33.85 -10.40
C LEU A 176 47.01 34.43 -11.15
N ARG A 177 46.94 35.70 -11.59
CA ARG A 177 48.03 36.33 -12.36
C ARG A 177 49.34 36.39 -11.56
N ASP A 178 49.23 36.60 -10.25
CA ASP A 178 50.37 36.73 -9.35
C ASP A 178 51.17 35.42 -9.19
N PHE A 179 50.58 34.28 -9.60
CA PHE A 179 51.28 32.99 -9.60
C PHE A 179 52.15 32.76 -10.84
N PHE A 180 51.96 33.54 -11.91
CA PHE A 180 52.68 33.38 -13.17
C PHE A 180 53.74 34.47 -13.38
N ILE A 181 53.63 35.58 -12.66
CA ILE A 181 54.53 36.75 -12.78
C ILE A 181 55.11 37.07 -11.40
N ALA A 182 56.42 36.88 -11.24
CA ALA A 182 57.18 37.32 -10.09
C ALA A 182 57.78 38.72 -10.32
N ARG A 183 58.39 39.31 -9.28
CA ARG A 183 59.15 40.57 -9.38
C ARG A 183 60.61 40.31 -9.05
N ASP A 184 61.50 40.78 -9.92
CA ASP A 184 62.95 40.74 -9.64
C ASP A 184 63.35 41.78 -8.57
N LYS A 185 64.65 41.81 -8.22
CA LYS A 185 65.20 42.75 -7.22
C LYS A 185 64.98 44.23 -7.61
N ASP A 186 64.78 44.51 -8.90
CA ASP A 186 64.56 45.84 -9.46
C ASP A 186 63.06 46.13 -9.69
N HIS A 187 62.16 45.29 -9.13
CA HIS A 187 60.71 45.37 -9.26
C HIS A 187 60.17 45.19 -10.69
N LYS A 188 60.95 44.63 -11.61
CA LYS A 188 60.49 44.32 -12.96
C LYS A 188 59.77 42.97 -12.97
N PRO A 189 58.69 42.83 -13.77
CA PRO A 189 57.99 41.56 -13.91
C PRO A 189 58.88 40.53 -14.60
N VAL A 190 59.04 39.38 -13.96
CA VAL A 190 59.76 38.20 -14.48
C VAL A 190 58.86 36.98 -14.36
N GLU A 191 59.14 35.92 -15.12
CA GLU A 191 58.38 34.67 -15.00
C GLU A 191 58.53 34.10 -13.58
N ALA A 192 57.42 33.61 -13.02
CA ALA A 192 57.44 33.00 -11.69
C ALA A 192 58.14 31.63 -11.70
N ASP A 193 58.76 31.27 -10.58
CA ASP A 193 59.39 29.95 -10.43
C ASP A 193 58.39 28.82 -10.71
N GLY A 194 58.80 27.85 -11.54
CA GLY A 194 57.95 26.72 -11.94
C GLY A 194 56.96 27.03 -13.06
N PHE A 195 56.96 28.26 -13.58
CA PHE A 195 56.32 28.64 -14.84
C PHE A 195 57.38 28.78 -15.94
N GLY A 196 57.17 28.12 -17.08
CA GLY A 196 58.05 28.28 -18.22
C GLY A 196 58.02 27.10 -19.18
N ILE A 197 58.96 27.10 -20.11
CA ILE A 197 59.12 26.07 -21.13
C ILE A 197 60.40 25.26 -20.87
N GLY A 198 60.39 23.99 -21.25
CA GLY A 198 61.54 23.10 -21.11
C GLY A 198 61.50 21.96 -22.10
N GLU A 199 62.42 21.02 -21.93
CA GLU A 199 62.53 19.82 -22.75
C GLU A 199 62.76 18.60 -21.84
N GLU A 200 62.02 17.52 -22.06
CA GLU A 200 62.14 16.27 -21.32
C GLU A 200 62.12 15.13 -22.34
N ASP A 201 63.16 14.28 -22.35
CA ASP A 201 63.30 13.15 -23.26
C ASP A 201 63.12 13.50 -24.76
N GLY A 202 63.63 14.66 -25.20
CA GLY A 202 63.51 15.13 -26.57
C GLY A 202 62.11 15.66 -26.96
N SER A 203 61.22 15.83 -25.98
CA SER A 203 59.88 16.39 -26.15
C SER A 203 59.77 17.74 -25.45
N GLY A 204 59.10 18.70 -26.06
CA GLY A 204 58.82 20.00 -25.47
C GLY A 204 57.87 19.88 -24.30
N VAL A 205 58.17 20.58 -23.21
CA VAL A 205 57.37 20.56 -21.98
C VAL A 205 57.01 21.97 -21.57
N ILE A 206 55.78 22.15 -21.14
CA ILE A 206 55.35 23.35 -20.42
C ILE A 206 55.28 23.03 -18.92
N LEU A 207 55.90 23.90 -18.13
CA LEU A 207 55.89 23.89 -16.68
C LEU A 207 54.87 24.93 -16.21
N LEU A 208 53.89 24.50 -15.41
CA LEU A 208 52.92 25.39 -14.78
C LEU A 208 53.10 25.35 -13.26
N PRO A 209 53.15 26.52 -12.60
CA PRO A 209 53.44 26.62 -11.18
C PRO A 209 52.29 26.06 -10.35
N LYS A 210 52.56 25.78 -9.08
CA LYS A 210 51.53 25.47 -8.10
C LYS A 210 50.67 26.71 -7.88
N VAL A 211 49.38 26.64 -8.21
CA VAL A 211 48.46 27.77 -8.05
C VAL A 211 47.32 27.46 -7.09
N LYS A 212 46.83 28.48 -6.38
CA LYS A 212 45.59 28.41 -5.60
C LYS A 212 44.38 28.55 -6.51
N LEU A 213 43.60 27.47 -6.64
CA LEU A 213 42.49 27.40 -7.58
C LEU A 213 41.18 27.12 -6.85
N ASN A 214 40.31 28.13 -6.78
CA ASN A 214 38.98 28.01 -6.19
C ASN A 214 38.06 27.08 -7.01
N PRO A 215 37.01 26.50 -6.39
CA PRO A 215 36.06 25.65 -7.11
C PRO A 215 35.52 26.33 -8.37
N GLN A 216 35.45 25.59 -9.48
CA GLN A 216 34.98 26.08 -10.78
C GLN A 216 35.81 27.21 -11.42
N LYS A 217 36.96 27.58 -10.83
CA LYS A 217 37.89 28.54 -11.43
C LYS A 217 38.88 27.83 -12.35
N HIS A 218 39.36 28.57 -13.34
CA HIS A 218 40.22 28.06 -14.40
C HIS A 218 41.28 29.08 -14.82
N TYR A 219 42.27 28.62 -15.58
CA TYR A 219 43.14 29.48 -16.38
C TYR A 219 43.45 28.80 -17.71
N LYS A 220 43.82 29.60 -18.73
CA LYS A 220 44.13 29.12 -20.07
C LYS A 220 45.55 29.47 -20.45
N VAL A 221 46.23 28.50 -21.05
CA VAL A 221 47.62 28.61 -21.51
C VAL A 221 47.63 28.33 -23.00
N LEU A 222 48.06 29.31 -23.79
CA LEU A 222 48.33 29.14 -25.21
C LEU A 222 49.80 28.83 -25.39
N ALA A 223 50.10 27.71 -26.05
CA ALA A 223 51.42 27.26 -26.41
C ALA A 223 51.61 27.38 -27.93
N VAL A 224 52.77 27.89 -28.33
CA VAL A 224 53.25 27.84 -29.71
C VAL A 224 54.34 26.78 -29.76
N LEU A 225 54.14 25.81 -30.64
CA LEU A 225 54.98 24.62 -30.76
C LEU A 225 55.50 24.52 -32.20
N GLU A 226 56.66 23.92 -32.38
CA GLU A 226 57.16 23.52 -33.71
C GLU A 226 57.45 22.01 -33.72
N ARG A 227 57.47 21.40 -34.90
CA ARG A 227 57.85 20.00 -35.05
C ARG A 227 59.33 19.81 -34.69
N ALA A 228 59.60 18.90 -33.76
CA ALA A 228 60.95 18.49 -33.38
C ALA A 228 61.37 17.17 -34.02
N SER A 229 60.42 16.26 -34.27
CA SER A 229 60.66 14.95 -34.88
C SER A 229 59.40 14.40 -35.59
N GLY A 230 59.52 13.25 -36.26
CA GLY A 230 58.44 12.69 -37.09
C GLY A 230 58.47 13.21 -38.54
N LYS A 231 57.56 12.71 -39.40
CA LYS A 231 57.49 13.15 -40.80
C LYS A 231 56.55 14.37 -40.95
N PRO A 232 56.87 15.31 -41.85
CA PRO A 232 55.96 16.41 -42.20
C PRO A 232 54.56 15.87 -42.59
N GLY A 233 53.51 16.49 -42.06
CA GLY A 233 52.12 16.08 -42.29
C GLY A 233 51.55 14.97 -41.38
N ASP A 234 52.35 14.36 -40.50
CA ASP A 234 51.83 13.40 -39.51
C ASP A 234 51.06 14.13 -38.39
N LYS A 235 49.93 13.57 -37.95
CA LYS A 235 49.17 14.10 -36.81
C LYS A 235 49.97 13.92 -35.51
N PHE A 236 50.11 14.98 -34.74
CA PHE A 236 50.81 14.92 -33.45
C PHE A 236 50.06 14.07 -32.41
N PRO A 237 50.78 13.35 -31.53
CA PRO A 237 50.20 12.73 -30.34
C PRO A 237 49.57 13.77 -29.41
N ASP A 238 48.48 13.39 -28.72
CA ASP A 238 47.84 14.23 -27.70
C ASP A 238 48.83 14.57 -26.57
N PRO A 239 48.75 15.79 -25.99
CA PRO A 239 49.63 16.20 -24.91
C PRO A 239 49.44 15.36 -23.65
N GLU A 240 50.56 15.00 -23.02
CA GLU A 240 50.57 14.21 -21.79
C GLU A 240 50.63 15.12 -20.56
N PHE A 241 49.59 15.05 -19.72
CA PHE A 241 49.50 15.83 -18.49
C PHE A 241 50.02 15.04 -17.30
N ARG A 242 51.07 15.55 -16.66
CA ARG A 242 51.57 15.05 -15.36
C ARG A 242 51.26 16.08 -14.28
N ALA A 243 50.18 15.81 -13.54
CA ALA A 243 49.80 16.56 -12.34
C ALA A 243 49.15 15.61 -11.34
N ALA A 244 49.48 15.77 -10.07
CA ALA A 244 48.89 15.00 -9.00
C ALA A 244 48.54 15.94 -7.83
N VAL A 245 47.32 15.82 -7.30
CA VAL A 245 46.81 16.64 -6.19
C VAL A 245 46.31 15.71 -5.08
N SER A 246 46.73 15.97 -3.85
CA SER A 246 46.39 15.19 -2.67
C SER A 246 45.03 15.59 -2.11
N GLY A 247 44.18 14.61 -1.82
CA GLY A 247 43.07 14.80 -0.89
C GLY A 247 43.60 14.68 0.53
N ARG A 248 43.78 15.81 1.25
CA ARG A 248 44.28 15.79 2.63
C ARG A 248 43.50 14.81 3.52
N GLN A 249 44.22 13.98 4.28
CA GLN A 249 43.67 13.03 5.26
C GLN A 249 42.81 13.75 6.31
N ASN A 250 41.52 13.41 6.36
CA ASN A 250 40.63 13.91 7.41
C ASN A 250 40.66 12.96 8.63
N ARG A 251 40.88 13.52 9.84
CA ARG A 251 40.93 12.77 11.11
C ARG A 251 39.66 11.95 11.39
N LEU A 252 38.51 12.39 10.85
CA LEU A 252 37.20 11.77 11.06
C LEU A 252 37.04 10.39 10.38
N PHE A 253 37.76 10.12 9.29
CA PHE A 253 37.61 8.90 8.49
C PHE A 253 38.84 7.98 8.56
N ARG A 254 39.53 7.99 9.72
CA ARG A 254 40.78 7.23 9.95
C ARG A 254 40.60 5.71 9.81
N TRP A 255 39.38 5.19 9.93
CA TRP A 255 39.07 3.76 9.82
C TRP A 255 38.92 3.26 8.37
N LEU A 256 38.79 4.15 7.37
CA LEU A 256 38.77 3.79 5.94
C LEU A 256 40.13 4.00 5.24
N ARG A 257 41.23 3.48 5.82
CA ARG A 257 42.57 3.58 5.20
C ARG A 257 42.66 2.90 3.82
N TRP A 258 41.88 1.85 3.58
CA TRP A 258 41.89 1.10 2.32
C TRP A 258 41.32 1.89 1.13
N ALA A 259 40.39 2.82 1.37
CA ALA A 259 39.74 3.61 0.32
C ALA A 259 40.60 4.76 -0.23
N SER A 260 41.59 5.22 0.53
CA SER A 260 42.51 6.30 0.11
C SER A 260 43.55 5.91 -0.94
N ARG A 261 43.52 4.66 -1.42
CA ARG A 261 44.45 4.12 -2.45
C ARG A 261 43.90 4.18 -3.87
N LEU A 262 42.73 4.79 -4.10
CA LEU A 262 42.15 4.88 -5.43
C LEU A 262 43.00 5.80 -6.31
N LYS A 263 43.71 5.17 -7.25
CA LYS A 263 44.60 5.80 -8.25
C LYS A 263 43.84 6.83 -9.09
N LEU A 264 44.56 7.90 -9.44
CA LEU A 264 44.10 8.99 -10.30
C LEU A 264 43.51 8.45 -11.61
N ALA A 265 42.28 8.86 -11.91
CA ALA A 265 41.67 8.63 -13.22
C ALA A 265 41.86 9.89 -14.09
N PRO A 266 42.43 9.76 -15.31
CA PRO A 266 42.43 10.85 -16.29
C PRO A 266 41.00 11.33 -16.57
N THR A 267 40.86 12.62 -16.90
CA THR A 267 39.57 13.26 -17.10
C THR A 267 39.12 13.15 -18.56
N GLU A 268 38.43 12.09 -18.92
CA GLU A 268 37.44 12.15 -20.01
C GLU A 268 36.07 12.49 -19.42
N SER A 269 35.42 13.52 -19.94
CA SER A 269 34.07 13.90 -19.54
C SER A 269 33.06 12.89 -20.11
N HIS A 270 32.64 11.90 -19.31
CA HIS A 270 31.46 11.13 -19.66
C HIS A 270 30.21 11.98 -19.40
N THR A 271 29.38 12.17 -20.43
CA THR A 271 28.11 12.92 -20.37
C THR A 271 27.02 12.20 -19.57
N PHE A 272 27.25 10.97 -19.13
CA PHE A 272 26.33 10.14 -18.35
C PHE A 272 27.00 9.55 -17.11
N ALA A 273 26.15 9.05 -16.18
CA ALA A 273 26.55 8.45 -14.91
C ALA A 273 27.73 7.46 -15.04
N SER A 274 28.63 7.47 -14.06
CA SER A 274 29.81 6.58 -14.05
C SER A 274 29.39 5.09 -14.11
N LYS A 275 30.25 4.20 -14.63
CA LYS A 275 29.99 2.74 -14.65
C LYS A 275 29.51 2.17 -13.30
N PRO A 276 30.11 2.53 -12.14
CA PRO A 276 29.59 2.09 -10.84
C PRO A 276 28.22 2.70 -10.49
N ALA A 277 27.95 3.95 -10.89
CA ALA A 277 26.63 4.56 -10.72
C ALA A 277 25.56 3.88 -11.59
N LEU A 278 25.88 3.51 -12.83
CA LEU A 278 25.00 2.72 -13.72
C LEU A 278 24.68 1.34 -13.12
N PHE A 279 25.67 0.66 -12.53
CA PHE A 279 25.45 -0.62 -11.84
C PHE A 279 24.49 -0.47 -10.67
N LEU A 280 24.65 0.56 -9.84
CA LEU A 280 23.75 0.84 -8.72
C LEU A 280 22.33 1.18 -9.19
N ILE A 281 22.18 1.96 -10.26
CA ILE A 281 20.87 2.28 -10.85
C ILE A 281 20.18 1.01 -11.37
N ALA A 282 20.92 0.12 -12.05
CA ALA A 282 20.39 -1.15 -12.54
C ALA A 282 19.95 -2.07 -11.38
N LEU A 283 20.75 -2.16 -10.32
CA LEU A 283 20.43 -2.93 -9.12
C LEU A 283 19.14 -2.43 -8.46
N LEU A 284 18.97 -1.11 -8.31
CA LEU A 284 17.78 -0.51 -7.73
C LEU A 284 16.54 -0.73 -8.59
N THR A 285 16.70 -0.63 -9.91
CA THR A 285 15.60 -0.88 -10.85
C THR A 285 15.15 -2.34 -10.76
N ALA A 286 16.09 -3.29 -10.69
CA ALA A 286 15.79 -4.70 -10.51
C ALA A 286 15.06 -4.97 -9.19
N ALA A 287 15.50 -4.35 -8.09
CA ALA A 287 14.85 -4.48 -6.78
C ALA A 287 13.41 -3.93 -6.79
N ALA A 288 13.19 -2.75 -7.40
CA ALA A 288 11.86 -2.14 -7.52
C ALA A 288 10.91 -3.00 -8.37
N VAL A 289 11.40 -3.59 -9.46
CA VAL A 289 10.63 -4.51 -10.32
C VAL A 289 10.29 -5.79 -9.58
N ALA A 290 11.23 -6.37 -8.82
CA ALA A 290 10.99 -7.56 -8.01
C ALA A 290 9.91 -7.29 -6.95
N GLN A 291 9.99 -6.18 -6.23
CA GLN A 291 9.00 -5.79 -5.22
C GLN A 291 7.61 -5.54 -5.83
N SER A 292 7.54 -4.85 -6.98
CA SER A 292 6.29 -4.62 -7.70
C SER A 292 5.67 -5.93 -8.20
N SER A 293 6.50 -6.90 -8.62
CA SER A 293 6.05 -8.21 -9.06
C SER A 293 5.47 -9.01 -7.90
N ILE A 294 6.15 -9.03 -6.75
CA ILE A 294 5.65 -9.73 -5.55
C ILE A 294 4.29 -9.17 -5.13
N THR A 295 4.14 -7.84 -5.07
CA THR A 295 2.87 -7.19 -4.67
C THR A 295 1.72 -7.34 -5.67
N LEU A 296 2.01 -7.51 -6.96
CA LEU A 296 0.98 -7.74 -7.99
C LEU A 296 0.56 -9.20 -8.09
N PHE A 297 1.47 -10.15 -7.90
CA PHE A 297 1.21 -11.57 -8.13
C PHE A 297 0.96 -12.38 -6.84
N PHE A 298 1.42 -11.90 -5.68
CA PHE A 298 1.26 -12.58 -4.39
C PHE A 298 0.52 -11.68 -3.39
N ARG A 299 -0.77 -11.41 -3.64
CA ARG A 299 -1.66 -10.83 -2.63
C ARG A 299 -2.34 -11.94 -1.83
N PRO A 300 -1.89 -12.30 -0.62
CA PRO A 300 -2.86 -12.63 0.39
C PRO A 300 -3.68 -11.36 0.64
N GLU A 301 -5.01 -11.44 0.55
CA GLU A 301 -5.84 -10.39 1.16
C GLU A 301 -5.32 -10.20 2.58
N PRO A 302 -5.01 -8.97 3.03
CA PRO A 302 -4.50 -8.76 4.38
C PRO A 302 -5.50 -9.44 5.33
N PRO A 303 -5.03 -10.30 6.27
CA PRO A 303 -5.92 -10.92 7.23
C PRO A 303 -6.76 -9.84 7.91
N PRO A 304 -8.01 -10.15 8.29
CA PRO A 304 -8.86 -9.20 8.98
C PRO A 304 -8.06 -8.59 10.14
N LEU A 305 -8.10 -7.27 10.26
CA LEU A 305 -7.19 -6.47 11.10
C LEU A 305 -7.16 -6.91 12.58
N ASP A 306 -8.12 -7.73 12.99
CA ASP A 306 -8.37 -8.16 14.37
C ASP A 306 -8.48 -9.70 14.49
N CYS A 307 -7.54 -10.47 13.91
CA CYS A 307 -7.52 -11.92 14.14
C CYS A 307 -7.29 -12.26 15.62
N VAL A 308 -8.34 -12.75 16.29
CA VAL A 308 -8.29 -13.25 17.67
C VAL A 308 -8.34 -14.77 17.69
N GLY A 309 -7.42 -15.37 18.46
CA GLY A 309 -7.34 -16.81 18.68
C GLY A 309 -8.39 -17.37 19.64
N GLY A 310 -8.50 -18.68 19.71
CA GLY A 310 -9.46 -19.37 20.59
C GLY A 310 -10.50 -20.16 19.82
N THR A 311 -11.51 -20.67 20.52
CA THR A 311 -12.61 -21.45 19.93
C THR A 311 -13.89 -20.65 20.03
N LEU A 312 -14.58 -20.42 18.91
CA LEU A 312 -15.89 -19.80 18.85
C LEU A 312 -16.95 -20.85 18.51
N TYR A 313 -17.98 -20.95 19.33
CA TYR A 313 -19.12 -21.83 19.13
C TYR A 313 -20.28 -21.04 18.51
N LEU A 314 -20.77 -21.55 17.38
CA LEU A 314 -21.89 -20.95 16.67
C LEU A 314 -23.15 -21.78 16.90
N HIS A 315 -24.30 -21.10 16.91
CA HIS A 315 -25.60 -21.74 17.02
C HIS A 315 -26.63 -21.07 16.11
N GLY A 316 -27.73 -21.75 15.83
CA GLY A 316 -28.96 -21.09 15.39
C GLY A 316 -29.51 -21.51 14.05
N SER A 317 -29.92 -20.51 13.25
CA SER A 317 -30.75 -20.67 12.07
C SER A 317 -30.20 -21.66 11.04
N THR A 318 -31.07 -22.56 10.58
CA THR A 318 -30.78 -23.44 9.43
C THR A 318 -30.81 -22.68 8.10
N ALA A 319 -31.52 -21.57 8.06
CA ALA A 319 -31.73 -20.71 6.89
C ALA A 319 -30.49 -19.85 6.62
N PHE A 320 -29.98 -19.18 7.65
CA PHE A 320 -28.77 -18.36 7.57
C PHE A 320 -27.47 -19.17 7.72
N GLY A 321 -27.57 -20.40 8.25
CA GLY A 321 -26.46 -21.31 8.52
C GLY A 321 -25.46 -21.51 7.37
N PRO A 322 -25.89 -21.70 6.10
CA PRO A 322 -24.97 -21.83 4.97
C PRO A 322 -24.03 -20.63 4.80
N ALA A 323 -24.57 -19.40 4.91
CA ALA A 323 -23.79 -18.17 4.78
C ALA A 323 -22.78 -18.02 5.93
N VAL A 324 -23.24 -18.25 7.17
CA VAL A 324 -22.41 -18.20 8.37
C VAL A 324 -21.32 -19.26 8.35
N ARG A 325 -21.63 -20.49 7.93
CA ARG A 325 -20.66 -21.59 7.79
C ARG A 325 -19.53 -21.21 6.85
N ARG A 326 -19.86 -20.70 5.65
CA ARG A 326 -18.85 -20.26 4.68
C ARG A 326 -18.01 -19.10 5.22
N ALA A 327 -18.64 -18.16 5.94
CA ALA A 327 -17.93 -17.06 6.58
C ALA A 327 -16.96 -17.55 7.67
N ALA A 328 -17.39 -18.49 8.51
CA ALA A 328 -16.57 -19.10 9.56
C ALA A 328 -15.38 -19.89 8.99
N GLU A 329 -15.59 -20.70 7.96
CA GLU A 329 -14.49 -21.41 7.27
C GLU A 329 -13.43 -20.44 6.75
N THR A 330 -13.87 -19.34 6.13
CA THR A 330 -12.97 -18.33 5.59
C THR A 330 -12.24 -17.59 6.71
N TYR A 331 -12.94 -17.22 7.80
CA TYR A 331 -12.33 -16.59 8.97
C TYR A 331 -11.26 -17.48 9.60
N VAL A 332 -11.54 -18.78 9.79
CA VAL A 332 -10.58 -19.75 10.32
C VAL A 332 -9.35 -19.85 9.42
N SER A 333 -9.55 -19.89 8.10
CA SER A 333 -8.44 -19.92 7.14
C SER A 333 -7.56 -18.66 7.23
N LEU A 334 -8.17 -17.48 7.38
CA LEU A 334 -7.44 -16.21 7.45
C LEU A 334 -6.73 -16.04 8.81
N CYS A 335 -7.34 -16.51 9.90
CA CYS A 335 -6.83 -16.34 11.26
C CYS A 335 -6.16 -17.60 11.84
N GLN A 336 -5.81 -18.57 10.99
CA GLN A 336 -5.16 -19.82 11.43
C GLN A 336 -3.86 -19.56 12.19
N GLY A 337 -3.07 -18.55 11.78
CA GLY A 337 -1.83 -18.16 12.44
C GLY A 337 -2.01 -17.67 13.88
N LYS A 338 -3.22 -17.26 14.28
CA LYS A 338 -3.58 -16.88 15.65
C LYS A 338 -4.28 -18.00 16.42
N GLY A 339 -4.46 -19.18 15.81
CA GLY A 339 -5.11 -20.33 16.44
C GLY A 339 -6.63 -20.20 16.58
N ALA A 340 -7.28 -19.44 15.70
CA ALA A 340 -8.74 -19.35 15.66
C ALA A 340 -9.37 -20.70 15.22
N ARG A 341 -10.44 -21.12 15.92
CA ARG A 341 -11.17 -22.36 15.65
C ARG A 341 -12.66 -22.11 15.73
N ILE A 342 -13.42 -22.63 14.76
CA ILE A 342 -14.89 -22.60 14.77
C ILE A 342 -15.38 -24.01 14.41
N PRO A 343 -15.66 -24.88 15.40
CA PRO A 343 -16.16 -26.21 15.12
C PRO A 343 -17.60 -26.15 14.61
N ILE A 344 -17.83 -26.58 13.37
CA ILE A 344 -19.16 -26.64 12.77
C ILE A 344 -19.48 -28.08 12.38
N ASN A 345 -20.62 -28.58 12.85
CA ASN A 345 -21.18 -29.90 12.53
C ASN A 345 -22.69 -29.79 12.27
N ASP A 346 -23.36 -30.93 12.09
CA ASP A 346 -24.80 -30.97 11.81
C ASP A 346 -25.66 -30.50 12.99
N GLY A 347 -25.10 -30.50 14.21
CA GLY A 347 -25.73 -29.99 15.42
C GLY A 347 -25.53 -28.49 15.67
N THR A 348 -24.77 -27.78 14.83
CA THR A 348 -24.49 -26.34 15.02
C THR A 348 -25.72 -25.48 14.72
N PHE A 349 -26.39 -25.74 13.59
CA PHE A 349 -27.51 -24.92 13.13
C PHE A 349 -28.79 -25.77 13.16
N LEU A 350 -29.51 -25.74 14.29
CA LEU A 350 -30.73 -26.52 14.53
C LEU A 350 -32.03 -25.69 14.43
N GLY A 351 -31.92 -24.39 14.18
CA GLY A 351 -33.03 -23.44 14.16
C GLY A 351 -32.79 -22.25 15.08
N SER A 352 -33.55 -21.18 14.84
CA SER A 352 -33.42 -19.90 15.55
C SER A 352 -33.67 -20.03 17.05
N THR A 353 -34.78 -20.66 17.46
CA THR A 353 -35.09 -20.84 18.90
C THR A 353 -34.10 -21.78 19.60
N PRO A 354 -33.82 -23.01 19.10
CA PRO A 354 -32.81 -23.87 19.71
C PRO A 354 -31.42 -23.22 19.82
N GLY A 355 -31.06 -22.35 18.88
CA GLY A 355 -29.79 -21.62 18.96
C GLY A 355 -29.73 -20.60 20.09
N LEU A 356 -30.82 -19.85 20.30
CA LEU A 356 -30.93 -18.94 21.44
C LEU A 356 -30.94 -19.70 22.77
N ASP A 357 -31.66 -20.82 22.85
CA ASP A 357 -31.69 -21.68 24.03
C ASP A 357 -30.28 -22.20 24.37
N ALA A 358 -29.51 -22.61 23.35
CA ALA A 358 -28.13 -23.06 23.51
C ALA A 358 -27.22 -21.94 24.03
N LEU A 359 -27.33 -20.73 23.47
CA LEU A 359 -26.58 -19.56 23.90
C LEU A 359 -26.92 -19.17 25.35
N GLU A 360 -28.20 -19.15 25.71
CA GLU A 360 -28.62 -18.82 27.07
C GLU A 360 -28.18 -19.90 28.06
N THR A 361 -28.25 -21.17 27.69
CA THR A 361 -27.76 -22.29 28.48
C THR A 361 -26.25 -22.18 28.73
N ALA A 362 -25.47 -21.86 27.70
CA ALA A 362 -24.03 -21.63 27.83
C ALA A 362 -23.74 -20.45 28.79
N GLY A 363 -24.47 -19.34 28.67
CA GLY A 363 -24.30 -18.16 29.51
C GLY A 363 -24.65 -18.42 30.98
N LYS A 364 -25.74 -19.16 31.23
CA LYS A 364 -26.15 -19.61 32.57
C LYS A 364 -25.10 -20.55 33.17
N LYS A 365 -24.59 -21.51 32.38
CA LYS A 365 -23.55 -22.47 32.82
C LYS A 365 -22.24 -21.76 33.22
N ALA A 366 -21.88 -20.69 32.52
CA ALA A 366 -20.71 -19.87 32.85
C ALA A 366 -20.92 -18.97 34.09
N ASN A 367 -22.11 -18.97 34.72
CA ASN A 367 -22.47 -18.16 35.89
C ASN A 367 -22.16 -16.65 35.71
N ILE A 368 -22.33 -16.15 34.49
CA ILE A 368 -22.09 -14.74 34.15
C ILE A 368 -23.27 -13.89 34.65
N ARG A 369 -22.97 -12.93 35.52
CA ARG A 369 -23.97 -12.02 36.13
C ARG A 369 -23.81 -10.56 35.73
N GLY A 370 -22.62 -10.14 35.28
CA GLY A 370 -22.30 -8.75 34.86
C GLY A 370 -22.82 -8.38 33.46
N THR A 371 -22.45 -7.20 32.96
CA THR A 371 -22.79 -6.70 31.61
C THR A 371 -21.98 -7.40 30.52
N ILE A 372 -20.67 -7.55 30.76
CA ILE A 372 -19.78 -8.36 29.93
C ILE A 372 -20.18 -9.83 30.06
N GLY A 373 -20.33 -10.49 28.92
CA GLY A 373 -20.76 -11.88 28.86
C GLY A 373 -19.86 -12.79 28.04
N LEU A 374 -20.46 -13.76 27.33
CA LEU A 374 -19.71 -14.83 26.67
C LEU A 374 -18.96 -14.28 25.47
N GLY A 375 -17.63 -14.44 25.45
CA GLY A 375 -16.79 -14.02 24.33
C GLY A 375 -16.61 -15.07 23.23
N ASP A 376 -17.13 -16.27 23.42
CA ASP A 376 -16.87 -17.48 22.62
C ASP A 376 -18.14 -18.13 22.08
N HIS A 377 -19.31 -17.50 22.20
CA HIS A 377 -20.58 -18.03 21.69
C HIS A 377 -21.39 -16.95 20.95
N ILE A 378 -21.92 -17.28 19.78
CA ILE A 378 -22.86 -16.44 19.03
C ILE A 378 -23.99 -17.32 18.48
N ALA A 379 -25.25 -16.89 18.66
CA ALA A 379 -26.41 -17.52 18.03
C ALA A 379 -26.96 -16.66 16.89
N PHE A 380 -27.28 -17.24 15.75
CA PHE A 380 -27.86 -16.54 14.62
C PHE A 380 -29.35 -16.85 14.47
N THR A 381 -30.19 -15.86 14.19
CA THR A 381 -31.63 -16.06 14.02
C THR A 381 -32.21 -15.26 12.86
N ASP A 382 -33.24 -15.85 12.25
CA ASP A 382 -34.05 -15.19 11.21
C ASP A 382 -35.14 -14.32 11.88
N GLY A 383 -34.73 -13.13 12.33
CA GLY A 383 -35.59 -12.19 13.04
C GLY A 383 -35.58 -12.36 14.56
N LYS A 384 -36.41 -11.54 15.22
CA LYS A 384 -36.48 -11.45 16.68
C LYS A 384 -37.23 -12.64 17.28
N PRO A 385 -36.80 -13.19 18.44
CA PRO A 385 -37.59 -14.16 19.17
C PRO A 385 -38.84 -13.51 19.77
N ALA A 386 -39.75 -14.34 20.27
CA ALA A 386 -40.92 -13.85 20.99
C ALA A 386 -40.50 -12.97 22.19
N PRO A 387 -41.19 -11.83 22.43
CA PRO A 387 -40.86 -10.92 23.52
C PRO A 387 -40.78 -11.63 24.88
N GLY A 388 -39.77 -11.27 25.69
CA GLY A 388 -39.62 -11.77 27.06
C GLY A 388 -39.09 -13.20 27.20
N THR A 389 -38.73 -13.88 26.10
CA THR A 389 -38.22 -15.26 26.15
C THR A 389 -36.76 -15.36 26.61
N HIS A 390 -35.93 -14.36 26.31
CA HIS A 390 -34.49 -14.38 26.59
C HIS A 390 -34.04 -13.01 27.12
N SER A 391 -33.87 -12.87 28.44
CA SER A 391 -33.68 -11.57 29.10
C SER A 391 -32.24 -11.03 29.10
N ARG A 392 -31.25 -11.87 28.77
CA ARG A 392 -29.81 -11.53 28.79
C ARG A 392 -29.13 -11.66 27.43
N VAL A 393 -29.88 -11.94 26.37
CA VAL A 393 -29.34 -11.99 25.01
C VAL A 393 -29.45 -10.62 24.35
N LEU A 394 -28.38 -10.16 23.71
CA LEU A 394 -28.32 -8.89 22.99
C LEU A 394 -28.30 -9.16 21.50
N SER A 395 -29.13 -8.46 20.74
CA SER A 395 -29.22 -8.59 19.28
C SER A 395 -28.31 -7.62 18.54
N HIS A 396 -27.65 -8.11 17.51
CA HIS A 396 -26.81 -7.34 16.59
C HIS A 396 -27.29 -7.61 15.15
N PRO A 397 -27.82 -6.61 14.44
CA PRO A 397 -28.21 -6.77 13.04
C PRO A 397 -27.03 -7.08 12.14
N VAL A 398 -27.12 -8.15 11.36
CA VAL A 398 -26.03 -8.60 10.47
C VAL A 398 -26.38 -8.31 9.02
N ALA A 399 -27.55 -8.78 8.58
CA ALA A 399 -28.02 -8.62 7.22
C ALA A 399 -29.55 -8.63 7.17
N TYR A 400 -30.13 -8.32 6.02
CA TYR A 400 -31.51 -8.74 5.72
C TYR A 400 -31.54 -9.67 4.51
N SER A 401 -32.51 -10.57 4.55
CA SER A 401 -32.70 -11.66 3.59
C SER A 401 -34.07 -11.59 2.96
N ALA A 402 -34.12 -11.90 1.67
CA ALA A 402 -35.38 -12.19 0.99
C ALA A 402 -35.77 -13.64 1.23
N TYR A 403 -37.04 -13.90 1.53
CA TYR A 403 -37.61 -15.24 1.53
C TYR A 403 -38.61 -15.37 0.39
N ALA A 404 -38.86 -16.60 -0.03
CA ALA A 404 -39.77 -16.92 -1.10
C ALA A 404 -40.72 -18.04 -0.69
N LEU A 405 -41.94 -17.97 -1.21
CA LEU A 405 -42.80 -19.14 -1.30
C LEU A 405 -42.32 -20.00 -2.47
N VAL A 406 -42.36 -21.31 -2.27
CA VAL A 406 -41.94 -22.30 -3.27
C VAL A 406 -43.04 -23.33 -3.44
N VAL A 407 -43.30 -23.72 -4.68
CA VAL A 407 -44.35 -24.66 -5.02
C VAL A 407 -43.80 -25.81 -5.83
N ASN A 408 -44.41 -26.98 -5.72
CA ASN A 408 -44.19 -28.07 -6.66
C ASN A 408 -44.67 -27.67 -8.06
N GLU A 409 -43.90 -27.99 -9.10
CA GLU A 409 -44.20 -27.60 -10.48
C GLU A 409 -45.57 -28.09 -10.97
N GLU A 410 -46.08 -29.23 -10.46
CA GLU A 410 -47.38 -29.76 -10.84
C GLU A 410 -48.57 -28.94 -10.33
N ALA A 411 -48.34 -27.96 -9.45
CA ALA A 411 -49.36 -26.99 -9.06
C ALA A 411 -49.76 -26.06 -10.20
N ASP A 412 -48.90 -25.88 -11.21
CA ASP A 412 -49.10 -24.99 -12.37
C ASP A 412 -49.42 -23.54 -11.97
N VAL A 413 -48.67 -23.01 -10.99
CA VAL A 413 -48.78 -21.63 -10.50
C VAL A 413 -47.39 -21.00 -10.38
N SER A 414 -47.26 -19.73 -10.78
CA SER A 414 -46.00 -18.97 -10.70
C SER A 414 -46.13 -17.63 -9.96
N ASP A 415 -47.35 -17.23 -9.58
CA ASP A 415 -47.65 -15.99 -8.85
C ASP A 415 -48.87 -16.20 -7.98
N LEU A 416 -48.85 -15.62 -6.77
CA LEU A 416 -50.01 -15.55 -5.89
C LEU A 416 -50.17 -14.13 -5.37
N THR A 417 -51.42 -13.69 -5.20
CA THR A 417 -51.68 -12.46 -4.45
C THR A 417 -51.56 -12.70 -2.95
N LEU A 418 -51.31 -11.63 -2.18
CA LEU A 418 -51.25 -11.75 -0.71
C LEU A 418 -52.53 -12.33 -0.10
N ASP A 419 -53.70 -11.99 -0.66
CA ASP A 419 -54.98 -12.52 -0.22
C ASP A 419 -55.17 -14.01 -0.57
N GLN A 420 -54.62 -14.46 -1.70
CA GLN A 420 -54.59 -15.89 -2.03
C GLN A 420 -53.71 -16.65 -1.06
N ILE A 421 -52.52 -16.14 -0.74
CA ILE A 421 -51.62 -16.73 0.25
C ILE A 421 -52.33 -16.87 1.60
N ARG A 422 -52.94 -15.79 2.09
CA ARG A 422 -53.71 -15.81 3.35
C ARG A 422 -54.87 -16.80 3.30
N GLY A 423 -55.60 -16.86 2.18
CA GLY A 423 -56.69 -17.81 1.98
C GLY A 423 -56.24 -19.27 1.94
N ILE A 424 -55.04 -19.55 1.42
CA ILE A 424 -54.45 -20.89 1.45
C ILE A 424 -54.10 -21.29 2.89
N TYR A 425 -53.40 -20.43 3.62
CA TYR A 425 -53.02 -20.72 5.02
C TYR A 425 -54.22 -20.71 5.98
N SER A 426 -55.30 -20.00 5.66
CA SER A 426 -56.58 -20.06 6.38
C SER A 426 -57.44 -21.28 6.01
N GLN A 427 -56.97 -22.14 5.09
CA GLN A 427 -57.73 -23.26 4.52
C GLN A 427 -59.03 -22.86 3.79
N LYS A 428 -59.17 -21.60 3.39
CA LYS A 428 -60.27 -21.14 2.52
C LYS A 428 -60.07 -21.66 1.09
N PHE A 429 -58.83 -21.63 0.61
CA PHE A 429 -58.44 -22.22 -0.68
C PHE A 429 -57.80 -23.56 -0.43
N THR A 430 -58.29 -24.57 -1.15
CA THR A 430 -57.97 -25.96 -0.87
C THR A 430 -57.39 -26.70 -2.06
N LYS A 431 -57.65 -26.21 -3.26
CA LYS A 431 -57.09 -26.74 -4.50
C LYS A 431 -56.37 -25.62 -5.23
N TRP A 432 -55.34 -25.97 -6.00
CA TRP A 432 -54.65 -24.97 -6.83
C TRP A 432 -55.59 -24.33 -7.86
N SER A 433 -56.59 -25.06 -8.33
CA SER A 433 -57.66 -24.52 -9.19
C SER A 433 -58.45 -23.37 -8.55
N ASP A 434 -58.49 -23.26 -7.22
CA ASP A 434 -59.17 -22.15 -6.53
C ASP A 434 -58.43 -20.81 -6.72
N VAL A 435 -57.15 -20.89 -7.10
CA VAL A 435 -56.26 -19.74 -7.33
C VAL A 435 -55.68 -19.71 -8.76
N GLY A 436 -56.26 -20.50 -9.67
CA GLY A 436 -55.91 -20.50 -11.10
C GLY A 436 -54.87 -21.53 -11.55
N GLY A 437 -54.49 -22.47 -10.69
CA GLY A 437 -53.57 -23.57 -11.03
C GLY A 437 -54.26 -24.91 -11.34
N ALA A 438 -53.50 -25.99 -11.20
CA ALA A 438 -53.95 -27.35 -11.50
C ALA A 438 -55.11 -27.83 -10.57
N PRO A 439 -55.96 -28.76 -11.02
CA PRO A 439 -57.09 -29.28 -10.22
C PRO A 439 -56.65 -30.32 -9.17
N ILE A 440 -55.57 -30.05 -8.41
CA ILE A 440 -55.02 -30.92 -7.37
C ILE A 440 -55.07 -30.24 -5.98
N PRO A 441 -55.13 -31.01 -4.88
CA PRO A 441 -55.14 -30.45 -3.51
C PRO A 441 -53.86 -29.67 -3.18
N ILE A 442 -53.99 -28.63 -2.36
CA ILE A 442 -52.86 -27.89 -1.81
C ILE A 442 -52.33 -28.64 -0.58
N LYS A 443 -51.02 -28.95 -0.60
CA LYS A 443 -50.33 -29.63 0.51
C LYS A 443 -49.30 -28.68 1.10
N LEU A 444 -49.50 -28.23 2.33
CA LEU A 444 -48.57 -27.31 2.97
C LEU A 444 -47.40 -28.07 3.60
N VAL A 445 -46.18 -27.61 3.34
CA VAL A 445 -44.95 -28.08 3.99
C VAL A 445 -44.36 -26.91 4.77
N GLY A 446 -44.39 -27.00 6.09
CA GLY A 446 -43.86 -25.96 6.97
C GLY A 446 -42.66 -26.42 7.77
N ARG A 447 -42.18 -25.53 8.64
CA ARG A 447 -41.11 -25.78 9.61
C ARG A 447 -41.68 -25.83 11.02
N ASN A 448 -40.95 -26.47 11.91
CA ASN A 448 -41.24 -26.47 13.34
C ASN A 448 -41.42 -25.04 13.92
N PRO A 449 -42.11 -24.89 15.08
CA PRO A 449 -42.33 -23.59 15.71
C PRO A 449 -41.05 -22.82 16.09
N GLY A 450 -39.90 -23.49 16.16
CA GLY A 450 -38.59 -22.87 16.42
C GLY A 450 -37.91 -22.25 15.19
N SER A 451 -38.54 -22.26 14.02
CA SER A 451 -38.02 -21.68 12.78
C SER A 451 -38.24 -20.17 12.71
N GLY A 452 -37.15 -19.43 12.47
CA GLY A 452 -37.23 -17.99 12.19
C GLY A 452 -37.90 -17.72 10.84
N THR A 453 -37.59 -18.50 9.81
CA THR A 453 -38.28 -18.43 8.50
C THR A 453 -39.82 -18.57 8.61
N ARG A 454 -40.30 -19.48 9.46
CA ARG A 454 -41.74 -19.61 9.78
C ARG A 454 -42.28 -18.37 10.49
N THR A 455 -41.54 -17.89 11.49
CA THR A 455 -41.91 -16.68 12.23
C THR A 455 -42.03 -15.49 11.28
N ALA A 456 -41.11 -15.34 10.32
CA ALA A 456 -41.16 -14.32 9.28
C ALA A 456 -42.39 -14.49 8.37
N LEU A 457 -42.75 -15.71 7.97
CA LEU A 457 -43.96 -15.97 7.18
C LEU A 457 -45.21 -15.48 7.93
N GLU A 458 -45.36 -15.93 9.18
CA GLU A 458 -46.52 -15.61 10.02
C GLU A 458 -46.65 -14.10 10.27
N GLN A 459 -45.53 -13.42 10.52
CA GLN A 459 -45.52 -11.98 10.80
C GLN A 459 -45.71 -11.14 9.54
N ARG A 460 -45.06 -11.48 8.43
CA ARG A 460 -44.97 -10.64 7.24
C ARG A 460 -46.10 -10.87 6.24
N LEU A 461 -46.50 -12.13 6.03
CA LEU A 461 -47.52 -12.47 5.03
C LEU A 461 -48.89 -12.69 5.66
N LEU A 462 -48.92 -13.29 6.85
CA LEU A 462 -50.17 -13.67 7.50
C LEU A 462 -50.67 -12.63 8.51
N ASN A 463 -49.98 -11.50 8.70
CA ASN A 463 -50.31 -10.46 9.69
C ASN A 463 -50.59 -11.03 11.11
N GLY A 464 -49.94 -12.13 11.49
CA GLY A 464 -50.18 -12.83 12.75
C GLY A 464 -51.54 -13.55 12.85
N SER A 465 -52.42 -13.44 11.85
CA SER A 465 -53.71 -14.15 11.78
C SER A 465 -54.22 -14.27 10.33
N PRO A 466 -54.43 -15.49 9.80
CA PRO A 466 -54.34 -16.78 10.51
C PRO A 466 -52.90 -17.19 10.78
N ARG A 467 -52.65 -17.89 11.89
CA ARG A 467 -51.38 -18.63 12.05
C ARG A 467 -51.35 -19.78 11.05
N THR A 468 -50.16 -20.33 10.80
CA THR A 468 -50.05 -21.58 10.05
C THR A 468 -50.95 -22.65 10.70
N PRO A 469 -51.62 -23.52 9.92
CA PRO A 469 -52.41 -24.61 10.47
C PRO A 469 -51.61 -25.49 11.46
N GLN A 470 -52.31 -26.23 12.31
CA GLN A 470 -51.66 -27.26 13.12
C GLN A 470 -51.22 -28.42 12.22
N PRO A 471 -49.96 -28.90 12.35
CA PRO A 471 -49.48 -29.99 11.52
C PRO A 471 -50.20 -31.29 11.88
N GLN A 472 -50.57 -32.05 10.86
CA GLN A 472 -51.17 -33.37 11.06
C GLN A 472 -50.11 -34.46 11.26
N THR A 473 -48.88 -34.25 10.78
CA THR A 473 -47.78 -35.21 10.87
C THR A 473 -46.43 -34.53 10.61
N ASN A 474 -45.35 -35.13 11.13
CA ASN A 474 -43.97 -34.77 10.78
C ASN A 474 -43.47 -35.58 9.56
N ASP A 475 -44.15 -36.68 9.24
CA ASP A 475 -43.88 -37.50 8.07
C ASP A 475 -44.79 -37.07 6.91
N CYS A 476 -44.24 -36.23 6.04
CA CYS A 476 -44.95 -35.73 4.87
C CYS A 476 -45.25 -36.83 3.82
N ALA A 477 -44.58 -37.99 3.89
CA ALA A 477 -44.83 -39.09 2.98
C ALA A 477 -46.11 -39.88 3.34
N GLN A 478 -46.59 -39.75 4.58
CA GLN A 478 -47.83 -40.41 5.05
C GLN A 478 -49.10 -39.62 4.75
N LEU A 479 -48.99 -38.53 3.99
CA LEU A 479 -50.10 -37.64 3.73
C LEU A 479 -51.07 -38.22 2.68
N PRO A 480 -52.39 -38.29 2.96
CA PRO A 480 -53.37 -38.75 1.99
C PRO A 480 -53.39 -37.84 0.75
N ASN A 481 -53.32 -38.45 -0.44
CA ASN A 481 -53.25 -37.72 -1.71
C ASN A 481 -54.50 -36.89 -2.05
N SER A 482 -55.62 -37.10 -1.36
CA SER A 482 -56.93 -36.56 -1.70
C SER A 482 -57.40 -35.38 -0.85
N LYS A 483 -56.59 -34.92 0.13
CA LYS A 483 -56.98 -33.86 1.06
C LYS A 483 -55.90 -32.80 1.22
N ASN A 484 -56.32 -31.61 1.63
CA ASN A 484 -55.41 -30.61 2.16
C ASN A 484 -54.83 -31.08 3.46
N VAL A 485 -53.54 -30.83 3.60
CA VAL A 485 -52.74 -31.34 4.70
C VAL A 485 -51.59 -30.39 4.95
N TYR A 486 -51.10 -30.37 6.18
CA TYR A 486 -49.93 -29.63 6.61
C TYR A 486 -48.99 -30.58 7.34
N CYS A 487 -47.74 -30.60 6.91
CA CYS A 487 -46.70 -31.39 7.57
C CYS A 487 -45.47 -30.53 7.86
N GLU A 488 -44.68 -30.97 8.83
CA GLU A 488 -43.45 -30.26 9.23
C GLU A 488 -42.19 -30.89 8.63
N ALA A 489 -41.20 -30.05 8.44
CA ALA A 489 -39.83 -30.39 8.12
C ALA A 489 -38.89 -29.78 9.16
N ASP A 490 -37.85 -30.52 9.53
CA ASP A 490 -36.87 -30.07 10.53
C ASP A 490 -35.97 -28.96 9.99
N ASN A 491 -35.77 -29.01 8.67
CA ASN A 491 -34.81 -28.39 7.79
C ASN A 491 -35.25 -27.41 6.69
N THR A 492 -34.43 -26.44 6.27
CA THR A 492 -34.70 -25.72 5.00
C THR A 492 -34.51 -26.68 3.83
N GLN A 493 -33.43 -27.46 3.84
CA GLN A 493 -33.14 -28.43 2.79
C GLN A 493 -34.21 -29.52 2.73
N THR A 494 -34.61 -30.06 3.89
CA THR A 494 -35.68 -31.06 3.98
C THR A 494 -37.02 -30.53 3.49
N LEU A 495 -37.34 -29.25 3.77
CA LEU A 495 -38.55 -28.63 3.25
C LEU A 495 -38.52 -28.56 1.72
N LEU A 496 -37.42 -28.07 1.13
CA LEU A 496 -37.26 -27.96 -0.32
C LEU A 496 -37.37 -29.33 -1.02
N GLN A 497 -36.76 -30.36 -0.45
CA GLN A 497 -36.89 -31.75 -0.94
C GLN A 497 -38.35 -32.22 -0.91
N LYS A 498 -39.04 -32.02 0.21
CA LYS A 498 -40.46 -32.39 0.34
C LYS A 498 -41.34 -31.63 -0.66
N VAL A 499 -41.06 -30.35 -0.93
CA VAL A 499 -41.79 -29.59 -1.97
C VAL A 499 -41.54 -30.15 -3.37
N ALA A 500 -40.31 -30.58 -3.67
CA ALA A 500 -39.99 -31.21 -4.94
C ALA A 500 -40.71 -32.56 -5.14
N GLU A 501 -40.81 -33.36 -4.09
CA GLU A 501 -41.35 -34.73 -4.13
C GLU A 501 -42.88 -34.77 -4.09
N ILE A 502 -43.51 -33.82 -3.41
CA ILE A 502 -44.95 -33.86 -3.10
C ILE A 502 -45.73 -33.02 -4.11
N LYS A 503 -46.48 -33.70 -4.97
CA LYS A 503 -47.42 -33.07 -5.92
C LYS A 503 -48.36 -32.10 -5.22
N GLY A 504 -48.41 -30.87 -5.73
CA GLY A 504 -49.23 -29.78 -5.18
C GLY A 504 -48.72 -29.19 -3.86
N ALA A 505 -47.45 -29.45 -3.49
CA ALA A 505 -46.89 -28.89 -2.27
C ALA A 505 -46.60 -27.39 -2.37
N LEU A 506 -46.85 -26.67 -1.28
CA LEU A 506 -46.45 -25.28 -1.05
C LEU A 506 -45.58 -25.23 0.22
N GLY A 507 -44.40 -24.65 0.11
CA GLY A 507 -43.51 -24.37 1.21
C GLY A 507 -42.88 -22.98 1.08
N TYR A 508 -41.82 -22.76 1.85
CA TYR A 508 -41.09 -21.50 1.87
C TYR A 508 -39.62 -21.71 2.23
N SER A 509 -38.76 -20.81 1.76
CA SER A 509 -37.32 -20.82 2.06
C SER A 509 -36.71 -19.44 1.79
N GLU A 510 -35.41 -19.30 2.03
CA GLU A 510 -34.64 -18.13 1.60
C GLU A 510 -34.63 -18.08 0.08
N ALA A 511 -34.68 -16.89 -0.51
CA ALA A 511 -34.73 -16.75 -1.96
C ALA A 511 -33.52 -17.41 -2.65
N SER A 512 -32.34 -17.35 -2.01
CA SER A 512 -31.10 -18.00 -2.47
C SER A 512 -31.12 -19.52 -2.31
N SER A 513 -31.70 -20.05 -1.23
CA SER A 513 -31.94 -21.48 -1.06
C SER A 513 -32.91 -22.02 -2.12
N ALA A 514 -33.95 -21.25 -2.47
CA ALA A 514 -34.90 -21.59 -3.53
C ALA A 514 -34.24 -21.61 -4.93
N ASP A 515 -33.25 -20.75 -5.18
CA ASP A 515 -32.51 -20.75 -6.46
C ASP A 515 -31.68 -22.03 -6.66
N GLY A 516 -31.25 -22.66 -5.57
CA GLY A 516 -30.53 -23.94 -5.56
C GLY A 516 -31.41 -25.17 -5.26
N ALA A 517 -32.73 -25.03 -5.30
CA ALA A 517 -33.66 -26.10 -4.95
C ALA A 517 -33.60 -27.27 -5.95
N PRO A 518 -34.04 -28.49 -5.55
CA PRO A 518 -34.16 -29.62 -6.46
C PRO A 518 -35.06 -29.31 -7.67
N ALA A 519 -34.87 -30.05 -8.76
CA ALA A 519 -35.77 -29.99 -9.91
C ALA A 519 -37.23 -30.26 -9.48
N GLY A 520 -38.17 -29.57 -10.12
CA GLY A 520 -39.60 -29.64 -9.77
C GLY A 520 -40.05 -28.65 -8.69
N VAL A 521 -39.15 -27.80 -8.18
CA VAL A 521 -39.51 -26.67 -7.31
C VAL A 521 -39.56 -25.37 -8.12
N VAL A 522 -40.67 -24.64 -8.00
CA VAL A 522 -40.89 -23.34 -8.63
C VAL A 522 -40.97 -22.27 -7.56
N ARG A 523 -40.16 -21.21 -7.70
CA ARG A 523 -40.24 -20.03 -6.82
C ARG A 523 -41.40 -19.13 -7.24
N LEU A 524 -42.31 -18.86 -6.31
CA LEU A 524 -43.48 -18.00 -6.56
C LEU A 524 -43.13 -16.52 -6.48
N ARG A 525 -43.81 -15.73 -7.30
CA ARG A 525 -43.94 -14.28 -7.14
C ARG A 525 -45.11 -13.97 -6.19
N ILE A 526 -45.03 -12.82 -5.52
CA ILE A 526 -46.10 -12.30 -4.66
C ILE A 526 -46.58 -10.97 -5.24
N ASP A 527 -47.84 -10.89 -5.62
CA ASP A 527 -48.42 -9.71 -6.29
C ASP A 527 -47.57 -9.25 -7.49
N GLN A 528 -47.16 -10.20 -8.34
CA GLN A 528 -46.26 -10.04 -9.49
C GLN A 528 -44.81 -9.66 -9.15
N GLN A 529 -44.47 -9.47 -7.88
CA GLN A 529 -43.13 -9.09 -7.44
C GLN A 529 -42.25 -10.33 -7.17
N PRO A 530 -41.04 -10.39 -7.77
CA PRO A 530 -40.11 -11.47 -7.51
C PRO A 530 -39.40 -11.31 -6.14
N ALA A 531 -39.11 -12.44 -5.50
CA ALA A 531 -38.37 -12.52 -4.23
C ALA A 531 -36.90 -12.07 -4.39
N THR A 532 -36.68 -10.76 -4.39
CA THR A 532 -35.36 -10.16 -4.63
C THR A 532 -35.06 -9.06 -3.62
N LEU A 533 -33.77 -8.84 -3.33
CA LEU A 533 -33.33 -7.73 -2.46
C LEU A 533 -33.76 -6.37 -3.01
N SER A 534 -33.71 -6.18 -4.33
CA SER A 534 -34.17 -4.94 -4.97
C SER A 534 -35.67 -4.71 -4.77
N GLY A 535 -36.49 -5.76 -4.83
CA GLY A 535 -37.93 -5.65 -4.57
C GLY A 535 -38.25 -5.24 -3.13
N ILE A 536 -37.43 -5.69 -2.17
CA ILE A 536 -37.54 -5.29 -0.76
C ILE A 536 -37.14 -3.82 -0.57
N GLU A 537 -36.01 -3.41 -1.16
CA GLU A 537 -35.49 -2.03 -1.06
C GLU A 537 -36.43 -1.00 -1.68
N GLN A 538 -37.19 -1.39 -2.71
CA GLN A 538 -38.23 -0.56 -3.33
C GLN A 538 -39.57 -0.61 -2.57
N GLY A 539 -39.67 -1.40 -1.51
CA GLY A 539 -40.89 -1.58 -0.71
C GLY A 539 -41.98 -2.43 -1.35
N GLY A 540 -41.69 -3.08 -2.49
CA GLY A 540 -42.67 -3.83 -3.26
C GLY A 540 -42.81 -5.30 -2.84
N TYR A 541 -41.78 -5.92 -2.27
CA TYR A 541 -41.79 -7.34 -1.91
C TYR A 541 -41.93 -7.55 -0.40
N PRO A 542 -42.98 -8.24 0.09
CA PRO A 542 -43.33 -8.26 1.52
C PRO A 542 -42.61 -9.32 2.35
N TYR A 543 -42.06 -10.38 1.73
CA TYR A 543 -41.54 -11.53 2.49
C TYR A 543 -40.02 -11.43 2.74
N TRP A 544 -39.64 -10.77 3.82
CA TRP A 544 -38.24 -10.57 4.18
C TRP A 544 -38.04 -10.47 5.70
N GLN A 545 -36.81 -10.66 6.17
CA GLN A 545 -36.47 -10.52 7.58
C GLN A 545 -35.01 -10.09 7.75
N THR A 546 -34.72 -9.49 8.90
CA THR A 546 -33.36 -9.24 9.36
C THR A 546 -32.77 -10.48 10.00
N GLU A 547 -31.58 -10.86 9.54
CA GLU A 547 -30.71 -11.85 10.17
C GLU A 547 -29.96 -11.20 11.34
N LEU A 548 -30.13 -11.77 12.53
CA LEU A 548 -29.59 -11.24 13.76
C LEU A 548 -28.52 -12.17 14.32
N ALA A 549 -27.41 -11.60 14.79
CA ALA A 549 -26.49 -12.27 15.68
C ALA A 549 -26.86 -11.93 17.13
N TYR A 550 -26.94 -12.94 17.98
CA TYR A 550 -27.23 -12.81 19.39
C TYR A 550 -26.02 -13.19 20.23
N THR A 551 -25.75 -12.39 21.25
CA THR A 551 -24.68 -12.59 22.24
C THR A 551 -25.29 -12.69 23.62
N TYR A 552 -24.69 -13.48 24.52
CA TYR A 552 -25.12 -13.49 25.92
C TYR A 552 -24.36 -12.38 26.65
N GLY A 553 -25.01 -11.26 26.98
CA GLY A 553 -24.33 -10.03 27.42
C GLY A 553 -23.49 -9.37 26.33
N GLU A 554 -22.71 -8.35 26.70
CA GLU A 554 -21.77 -7.68 25.80
C GLU A 554 -20.54 -8.55 25.54
N LEU A 555 -20.09 -8.63 24.29
CA LEU A 555 -18.87 -9.35 23.95
C LEU A 555 -17.64 -8.63 24.56
N PRO A 556 -16.72 -9.33 25.24
CA PRO A 556 -15.41 -8.76 25.55
C PRO A 556 -14.73 -8.30 24.26
N ALA A 557 -14.17 -7.09 24.23
CA ALA A 557 -13.64 -6.48 23.02
C ALA A 557 -12.50 -7.28 22.36
N ASP A 558 -11.75 -8.02 23.17
CA ASP A 558 -10.62 -8.87 22.77
C ASP A 558 -11.03 -10.33 22.53
N SER A 559 -12.33 -10.63 22.45
CA SER A 559 -12.82 -12.01 22.27
C SER A 559 -12.91 -12.43 20.80
N ILE A 560 -12.80 -13.74 20.56
CA ILE A 560 -12.99 -14.31 19.22
C ILE A 560 -14.40 -14.03 18.67
N GLY A 561 -15.42 -13.97 19.54
CA GLY A 561 -16.77 -13.58 19.16
C GLY A 561 -16.86 -12.13 18.67
N ALA A 562 -16.21 -11.18 19.36
CA ALA A 562 -16.15 -9.78 18.91
C ALA A 562 -15.47 -9.66 17.54
N ALA A 563 -14.30 -10.28 17.39
CA ALA A 563 -13.55 -10.30 16.14
C ALA A 563 -14.34 -10.95 14.98
N PHE A 564 -14.99 -12.08 15.21
CA PHE A 564 -15.78 -12.76 14.19
C PHE A 564 -17.02 -11.95 13.80
N LEU A 565 -17.72 -11.34 14.76
CA LEU A 565 -18.88 -10.50 14.48
C LEU A 565 -18.48 -9.28 13.64
N GLN A 566 -17.40 -8.59 14.01
CA GLN A 566 -16.86 -7.47 13.23
C GLN A 566 -16.41 -7.90 11.83
N TYR A 567 -15.79 -9.08 11.71
CA TYR A 567 -15.45 -9.65 10.40
C TYR A 567 -16.70 -9.84 9.52
N LEU A 568 -17.79 -10.30 10.12
CA LEU A 568 -19.06 -10.57 9.45
C LEU A 568 -19.80 -9.29 9.06
N THR A 569 -19.76 -8.24 9.89
CA THR A 569 -20.52 -6.99 9.69
C THR A 569 -19.76 -5.93 8.91
N ASP A 570 -18.44 -5.81 9.10
CA ASP A 570 -17.67 -4.64 8.64
C ASP A 570 -16.53 -4.99 7.68
N GLN A 571 -16.02 -6.23 7.73
CA GLN A 571 -14.85 -6.65 6.95
C GLN A 571 -15.20 -7.66 5.85
N GLY A 572 -14.30 -8.61 5.53
CA GLY A 572 -14.44 -9.54 4.39
C GLY A 572 -15.67 -10.45 4.47
N GLY A 573 -16.18 -10.75 5.68
CA GLY A 573 -17.34 -11.61 5.88
C GLY A 573 -18.62 -11.09 5.23
N LYS A 574 -18.78 -9.76 5.13
CA LYS A 574 -19.94 -9.16 4.45
C LYS A 574 -20.01 -9.50 2.96
N ASN A 575 -18.86 -9.69 2.30
CA ASN A 575 -18.83 -10.11 0.90
C ASN A 575 -19.38 -11.54 0.74
N ILE A 576 -19.10 -12.41 1.70
CA ILE A 576 -19.63 -13.78 1.72
C ILE A 576 -21.14 -13.74 1.89
N LEU A 577 -21.66 -12.93 2.81
CA LEU A 577 -23.11 -12.77 2.99
C LEU A 577 -23.84 -12.41 1.68
N ARG A 578 -23.25 -11.54 0.84
CA ARG A 578 -23.81 -11.17 -0.47
C ARG A 578 -23.88 -12.34 -1.44
N THR A 579 -22.87 -13.21 -1.45
CA THR A 579 -22.85 -14.42 -2.30
C THR A 579 -24.00 -15.37 -1.96
N PHE A 580 -24.49 -15.34 -0.73
CA PHE A 580 -25.66 -16.12 -0.29
C PHE A 580 -26.98 -15.36 -0.40
N GLY A 581 -27.02 -14.26 -1.14
CA GLY A 581 -28.25 -13.51 -1.42
C GLY A 581 -28.74 -12.61 -0.28
N ASN A 582 -27.88 -12.31 0.69
CA ASN A 582 -28.19 -11.42 1.81
C ASN A 582 -27.64 -10.01 1.56
N ARG A 583 -28.31 -8.98 2.09
CA ARG A 583 -27.76 -7.62 2.12
C ARG A 583 -27.18 -7.32 3.51
N PRO A 584 -25.87 -7.11 3.65
CA PRO A 584 -25.28 -6.65 4.90
C PRO A 584 -25.91 -5.34 5.40
N CYS A 585 -26.16 -5.25 6.71
CA CYS A 585 -26.76 -4.07 7.30
C CYS A 585 -25.89 -2.82 7.24
N SER A 586 -24.57 -3.00 7.17
CA SER A 586 -23.62 -1.90 6.95
C SER A 586 -23.70 -1.30 5.54
N ASP A 587 -24.30 -1.99 4.57
CA ASP A 587 -24.43 -1.52 3.19
C ASP A 587 -25.77 -0.85 2.88
N THR A 588 -26.77 -0.94 3.78
CA THR A 588 -28.11 -0.43 3.46
C THR A 588 -28.13 1.10 3.46
N GLN A 589 -28.73 1.67 2.41
CA GLN A 589 -29.03 3.10 2.34
C GLN A 589 -30.09 3.52 3.38
N HIS A 590 -30.88 2.57 3.87
CA HIS A 590 -31.93 2.78 4.85
C HIS A 590 -31.68 1.87 6.08
N PRO A 591 -30.90 2.34 7.07
CA PRO A 591 -30.53 1.55 8.25
C PRO A 591 -31.72 0.96 9.02
N LEU A 592 -32.88 1.62 8.99
CA LEU A 592 -34.12 1.16 9.62
C LEU A 592 -34.69 -0.12 8.99
N LEU A 593 -34.35 -0.45 7.74
CA LEU A 593 -34.72 -1.74 7.14
C LEU A 593 -34.05 -2.91 7.88
N CYS A 594 -32.86 -2.68 8.44
CA CYS A 594 -32.11 -3.67 9.20
C CYS A 594 -32.45 -3.73 10.69
N VAL A 595 -33.21 -2.77 11.20
CA VAL A 595 -33.66 -2.77 12.60
C VAL A 595 -35.18 -2.75 12.59
N PRO A 596 -35.83 -3.91 12.36
CA PRO A 596 -37.28 -3.95 12.28
C PRO A 596 -37.87 -3.48 13.61
N PRO A 597 -38.90 -2.61 13.57
CA PRO A 597 -39.56 -2.11 14.76
C PRO A 597 -40.11 -3.27 15.60
N ASP A 598 -40.23 -3.07 16.92
CA ASP A 598 -40.73 -4.11 17.84
C ASP A 598 -42.17 -4.54 17.55
N THR A 599 -42.88 -3.75 16.74
CA THR A 599 -44.20 -4.07 16.19
C THR A 599 -44.24 -3.71 14.71
N PHE A 600 -44.72 -4.63 13.87
CA PHE A 600 -45.08 -4.28 12.49
C PHE A 600 -46.36 -3.44 12.53
N PRO A 601 -46.41 -2.25 11.90
CA PRO A 601 -47.67 -1.57 11.70
C PRO A 601 -48.57 -2.48 10.85
N GLY A 602 -49.78 -2.74 11.37
CA GLY A 602 -50.76 -3.67 10.80
C GLY A 602 -51.47 -3.15 9.56
#